data_AF-A0A365KKI6-F1
#
_entry.id   AF-A0A365KKI6-F1
#
_cell.length_a   1.000
_cell.length_b   1.000
_cell.length_c   1.000
_cell.angle_alpha   90.00
_cell.angle_beta   90.00
_cell.angle_gamma   90.00
#
_symmetry.space_group_name_H-M   'P 1'
#
loop_
_entity.id
_entity.type
_entity.pdbx_description
1 polymer ?
#
loop_
_entity_poly.entity_id
_entity_poly.type
_entity_poly.pdbx_seq_one_letter_code
_entity_poly.pdbx_strand_id
1 'polypeptide(L)'
;MKTREMFYKTAVILWFITAVYLVYKFSLQAGYWKNPLYANLFFYGMILIANKGFNKLTLYMILFYIGMGVWFIFSLMLYMGKILGG
;
A
#
# COMPACT_ATOMS: atom_id res chain seq x y z
N MET A 1 -10.80 9.82 -24.31
CA MET A 1 -9.69 8.85 -24.08
C MET A 1 -8.55 9.45 -23.26
N LYS A 2 -8.01 10.63 -23.61
CA LYS A 2 -6.93 11.31 -22.87
C LYS A 2 -7.19 11.49 -21.36
N THR A 3 -8.42 11.87 -20.97
CA THR A 3 -8.77 12.12 -19.56
C THR A 3 -8.69 10.88 -18.69
N ARG A 4 -9.10 9.71 -19.21
CA ARG A 4 -9.04 8.43 -18.49
C ARG A 4 -7.60 7.97 -18.29
N GLU A 5 -6.75 8.18 -19.28
CA GLU A 5 -5.33 7.84 -19.19
C GLU A 5 -4.59 8.74 -18.21
N MET A 6 -4.89 10.05 -18.22
CA MET A 6 -4.35 11.01 -17.26
C MET A 6 -4.81 10.67 -15.84
N PHE A 7 -6.10 10.37 -15.65
CA PHE A 7 -6.64 9.91 -14.36
C PHE A 7 -5.95 8.66 -13.84
N TYR A 8 -5.73 7.66 -14.71
CA TYR A 8 -5.01 6.43 -14.36
C TYR A 8 -3.58 6.75 -13.90
N LYS A 9 -2.83 7.54 -14.67
CA LYS A 9 -1.45 7.93 -14.33
C LYS A 9 -1.39 8.68 -13.00
N THR A 10 -2.30 9.62 -12.78
CA THR A 10 -2.40 10.36 -11.51
C THR A 10 -2.71 9.42 -10.35
N ALA A 11 -3.66 8.49 -10.50
CA ALA A 11 -3.99 7.52 -9.46
C ALA A 11 -2.79 6.61 -9.13
N VAL A 12 -2.01 6.17 -10.14
CA VAL A 12 -0.78 5.40 -9.94
C VAL A 12 0.27 6.19 -9.16
N ILE A 13 0.49 7.45 -9.50
CA ILE A 13 1.45 8.31 -8.79
C ILE A 13 1.01 8.51 -7.33
N LEU A 14 -0.27 8.81 -7.10
CA LEU A 14 -0.82 8.98 -5.75
C LEU A 14 -0.76 7.68 -4.95
N TRP A 15 -1.03 6.54 -5.59
CA TRP A 15 -0.83 5.22 -4.99
C TRP A 15 0.63 5.01 -4.59
N PHE A 16 1.58 5.36 -5.45
CA PHE A 16 3.01 5.19 -5.15
C PHE A 16 3.47 6.08 -3.98
N ILE A 17 3.09 7.36 -3.97
CA ILE A 17 3.43 8.29 -2.87
C ILE A 17 2.85 7.76 -1.56
N THR A 18 1.58 7.35 -1.56
CA THR A 18 0.96 6.79 -0.36
C THR A 18 1.58 5.46 0.06
N ALA A 19 2.04 4.62 -0.88
CA ALA A 19 2.73 3.36 -0.58
C ALA A 19 4.07 3.62 0.12
N VAL A 20 4.87 4.56 -0.40
CA VAL A 20 6.12 4.98 0.24
C VAL A 20 5.87 5.54 1.64
N TYR A 21 4.85 6.40 1.79
CA TYR A 21 4.45 6.93 3.09
C TYR A 21 4.03 5.82 4.06
N LEU A 22 3.35 4.78 3.57
CA LEU A 22 2.88 3.66 4.36
C LEU A 22 4.06 2.83 4.89
N VAL A 23 5.05 2.55 4.04
CA VAL A 23 6.31 1.90 4.44
C VAL A 23 7.05 2.75 5.46
N TYR A 24 7.16 4.06 5.24
CA TYR A 24 7.77 5.01 6.17
C TYR A 24 7.08 4.97 7.54
N LYS A 25 5.75 5.09 7.56
CA LYS A 25 4.96 5.08 8.79
C LYS A 25 5.07 3.76 9.53
N PHE A 26 5.01 2.62 8.84
CA PHE A 26 5.14 1.31 9.48
C PHE A 26 6.56 1.05 10.01
N SER A 27 7.59 1.48 9.29
CA SER A 27 8.98 1.26 9.67
C SER A 27 9.41 2.15 10.84
N LEU A 28 9.02 3.42 10.82
CA LEU A 28 9.48 4.42 11.80
C LEU A 28 8.44 4.77 12.86
N GLN A 29 7.23 4.21 12.76
CA GLN A 29 6.08 4.54 13.61
C GLN A 29 5.77 6.04 13.68
N ALA A 30 6.21 6.80 12.67
CA ALA A 30 6.15 8.25 12.62
C ALA A 30 5.26 8.73 11.47
N GLY A 31 4.58 9.85 11.67
CA GLY A 31 3.80 10.52 10.63
C GLY A 31 2.37 10.89 11.03
N TYR A 32 1.85 11.92 10.37
CA TYR A 32 0.57 12.57 10.70
C TYR A 32 -0.69 11.80 10.30
N TRP A 33 -0.65 10.96 9.27
CA TRP A 33 -1.86 10.32 8.77
C TRP A 33 -2.20 9.12 9.63
N LYS A 34 -3.37 9.13 10.27
CA LYS A 34 -3.78 8.04 11.19
C LYS A 34 -3.78 6.68 10.49
N ASN A 35 -4.42 6.59 9.32
CA ASN A 35 -4.59 5.33 8.58
C ASN A 35 -4.26 5.48 7.08
N PRO A 36 -2.97 5.58 6.70
CA PRO A 36 -2.57 5.76 5.30
C PRO A 36 -2.92 4.57 4.40
N LEU A 37 -3.16 3.38 4.99
CA LEU A 37 -3.58 2.18 4.27
C LEU A 37 -4.90 2.37 3.51
N TYR A 38 -5.88 3.06 4.10
CA TYR A 38 -7.16 3.27 3.41
C TYR A 38 -7.01 4.17 2.19
N ALA A 39 -6.21 5.24 2.29
CA ALA A 39 -5.94 6.11 1.15
C ALA A 39 -5.19 5.34 0.04
N ASN A 40 -4.22 4.51 0.42
CA ASN A 40 -3.48 3.69 -0.53
C ASN A 40 -4.39 2.65 -1.23
N LEU A 41 -5.24 1.94 -0.49
CA LEU A 41 -6.23 1.01 -1.05
C LEU A 41 -7.26 1.71 -1.93
N PHE A 42 -7.66 2.92 -1.58
CA PHE A 42 -8.57 3.73 -2.39
C PHE A 42 -7.98 4.02 -3.77
N PHE A 43 -6.73 4.48 -3.84
CA PHE A 43 -6.06 4.69 -5.13
C PHE A 43 -5.86 3.39 -5.91
N TYR A 44 -5.57 2.27 -5.22
CA TYR A 44 -5.50 0.97 -5.87
C TYR A 44 -6.83 0.56 -6.51
N GLY A 45 -7.95 0.75 -5.82
CA GLY A 45 -9.29 0.52 -6.36
C GLY A 45 -9.58 1.40 -7.59
N MET A 46 -9.22 2.68 -7.54
CA MET A 46 -9.35 3.59 -8.69
C MET A 46 -8.53 3.10 -9.90
N ILE A 47 -7.32 2.59 -9.67
CA ILE A 47 -6.43 2.03 -10.70
C ILE A 47 -7.06 0.79 -11.34
N LEU A 48 -7.64 -0.11 -10.52
CA LEU A 48 -8.35 -1.30 -11.00
C LEU A 48 -9.59 -0.94 -11.84
N ILE A 49 -10.37 0.07 -11.44
CA ILE A 49 -11.55 0.51 -12.20
C ILE A 49 -11.12 1.20 -13.51
N ALA A 50 -10.07 2.01 -13.45
CA ALA A 50 -9.57 2.75 -14.61
C ALA A 50 -8.90 1.83 -15.63
N ASN A 51 -8.27 0.74 -15.20
CA ASN A 51 -7.61 -0.23 -16.06
C ASN A 51 -8.51 -1.46 -16.32
N LYS A 52 -8.95 -1.65 -17.57
CA LYS A 52 -9.79 -2.82 -17.95
C LYS A 52 -8.93 -4.08 -18.11
N GLY A 53 -8.23 -4.50 -17.07
CA GLY A 53 -7.46 -5.75 -17.07
C GLY A 53 -6.34 -5.82 -16.03
N PHE A 54 -5.86 -7.04 -15.78
CA PHE A 54 -4.67 -7.30 -14.98
C PHE A 54 -3.42 -7.05 -15.84
N ASN A 55 -2.66 -6.01 -15.49
CA ASN A 55 -1.35 -5.76 -16.10
C ASN A 55 -0.22 -6.06 -15.10
N LYS A 56 1.03 -6.01 -15.59
CA LYS A 56 2.22 -6.22 -14.73
C LYS A 56 2.26 -5.25 -13.54
N LEU A 57 1.76 -4.02 -13.69
CA LEU A 57 1.73 -3.03 -12.62
C LEU A 57 0.78 -3.46 -11.49
N THR A 58 -0.44 -3.90 -11.83
CA THR A 58 -1.40 -4.43 -10.86
C THR A 58 -0.84 -5.64 -10.12
N LEU A 59 -0.11 -6.52 -10.82
CA LEU A 59 0.59 -7.64 -10.19
C LEU A 59 1.62 -7.15 -9.15
N TYR A 60 2.45 -6.16 -9.48
CA TYR A 60 3.40 -5.59 -8.53
C TYR A 60 2.73 -4.92 -7.33
N MET A 61 1.59 -4.24 -7.54
CA MET A 61 0.80 -3.65 -6.46
C MET A 61 0.26 -4.73 -5.51
N ILE A 62 -0.21 -5.86 -6.04
CA ILE A 62 -0.65 -7.00 -5.22
C ILE A 62 0.52 -7.58 -4.43
N LEU A 63 1.67 -7.79 -5.08
CA LEU A 63 2.87 -8.28 -4.40
C LEU A 63 3.32 -7.32 -3.29
N PHE A 64 3.18 -6.01 -3.49
CA PHE A 64 3.43 -5.02 -2.43
C PHE A 64 2.51 -5.24 -1.22
N TYR A 65 1.20 -5.43 -1.44
CA TYR A 65 0.27 -5.70 -0.34
C TYR A 65 0.54 -7.04 0.37
N ILE A 66 0.89 -8.08 -0.39
CA ILE A 66 1.30 -9.37 0.20
C ILE A 66 2.55 -9.17 1.06
N GLY A 67 3.57 -8.47 0.55
CA GLY A 67 4.79 -8.16 1.28
C GLY A 67 4.53 -7.36 2.56
N MET A 68 3.65 -6.35 2.50
CA MET A 68 3.21 -5.59 3.68
C MET A 68 2.50 -6.50 4.70
N GLY A 69 1.65 -7.43 4.26
CA GLY A 69 0.97 -8.38 5.14
C GLY A 69 1.94 -9.33 5.83
N VAL A 70 2.91 -9.87 5.08
CA VAL A 70 3.97 -10.72 5.64
C VAL A 70 4.80 -9.93 6.66
N TRP A 71 5.23 -8.70 6.34
CA TRP A 71 5.95 -7.84 7.26
C TRP A 71 5.15 -7.61 8.55
N PHE A 72 3.87 -7.26 8.44
CA PHE A 72 3.00 -7.06 9.59
C PHE A 72 2.94 -8.29 10.50
N ILE A 73 2.80 -9.49 9.94
CA ILE A 73 2.81 -10.75 10.69
C ILE A 73 4.13 -10.93 11.45
N PHE A 74 5.27 -10.71 10.79
CA PHE A 74 6.58 -10.79 11.45
C PHE A 74 6.71 -9.77 12.60
N SER A 75 6.29 -8.53 12.38
CA SER A 75 6.28 -7.51 13.45
C SER A 75 5.39 -7.90 14.62
N LEU A 76 4.23 -8.50 14.35
CA LEU A 76 3.31 -8.98 15.39
C LEU A 76 3.90 -10.16 16.17
N MET A 77 4.52 -11.13 15.48
CA MET A 77 5.21 -12.26 16.13
C MET A 77 6.35 -11.79 17.03
N LEU A 78 7.18 -10.85 16.57
CA LEU A 78 8.25 -10.27 17.37
C LEU A 78 7.71 -9.54 18.61
N TYR A 79 6.61 -8.79 18.45
CA TYR A 79 5.97 -8.09 19.56
C TYR A 79 5.40 -9.07 20.60
N MET A 80 4.70 -10.12 20.17
CA MET A 80 4.18 -11.16 21.06
C MET A 80 5.29 -11.96 21.76
N GLY A 81 6.36 -12.30 21.04
CA GLY A 81 7.52 -12.98 21.63
C GLY A 81 8.21 -12.14 22.72
N LYS A 82 8.27 -10.82 22.54
CA LYS A 82 8.79 -9.90 23.56
C LYS A 82 7.90 -9.83 24.81
N ILE A 83 6.59 -10.00 24.66
CA ILE A 83 5.63 -9.99 25.80
C ILE A 83 5.68 -11.31 26.58
N LEU A 84 5.90 -12.43 25.91
CA LEU A 84 5.87 -13.77 26.53
C LEU A 84 7.21 -14.22 27.12
N GLY A 85 8.32 -13.63 26.70
CA GLY A 85 9.68 -13.96 27.16
C GLY A 85 10.32 -12.93 28.10
N GLY A 86 9.55 -11.96 28.60
CA GLY A 86 9.99 -10.92 29.53
C GLY A 86 9.39 -11.10 30.92
#